data_AF-A0AAN6KYS7-F1
#
_entry.id   AF-A0AAN6KYS7-F1
#
_cell.length_a   1.000
_cell.length_b   1.000
_cell.length_c   1.000
_cell.angle_alpha   90.00
_cell.angle_beta   90.00
_cell.angle_gamma   90.00
#
_symmetry.space_group_name_H-M   'P 1'
#
loop_
_entity.id
_entity.type
_entity.pdbx_description
1 polymer ?
#
loop_
_entity_poly.entity_id
_entity_poly.type
_entity_poly.pdbx_seq_one_letter_code
_entity_poly.pdbx_strand_id
1 'polypeptide(L)'
;MSAHHLFASHAGLNTSRRPSQPTNRITNAKPGLIAFLPSTAVTDRQSQPWVSARIGNHPVCILGLLDNGRTACCAQMTSFGDSTLETKYQSPSALAAMQQIYLPIQHAKSTYPSAPSVLRLDNNLQMVKQTYVNTPAWFMIKTTELTSMRGVAGCLDQTSINKLHYTLDKLVKGQTSMPVRTPSSPLMPLHCRKWTLTDLGISPASSPNLTPVQKVQISQQLARKKTNAAARPFAPRVSLGPVQMVPLATISHNVTRCAPPQRRSNGIVKTTSWARVAALA
;
A
#
# COMPACT_ATOMS: atom_id res chain seq x y z
N MET A 1 58.28 32.24 -45.81
CA MET A 1 58.98 31.03 -45.33
C MET A 1 58.04 30.39 -44.30
N SER A 2 57.11 29.52 -44.69
CA SER A 2 57.24 28.05 -44.84
C SER A 2 58.21 27.39 -43.83
N ALA A 3 57.93 26.27 -43.15
CA ALA A 3 56.72 25.46 -42.92
C ALA A 3 57.12 24.25 -42.03
N HIS A 4 56.11 23.54 -41.48
CA HIS A 4 56.12 22.09 -41.12
C HIS A 4 56.93 21.64 -39.87
N HIS A 5 56.51 20.71 -39.00
CA HIS A 5 55.49 19.65 -39.04
C HIS A 5 55.15 19.09 -37.62
N LEU A 6 53.86 18.70 -37.44
CA LEU A 6 53.29 17.50 -36.77
C LEU A 6 53.45 17.21 -35.25
N PHE A 7 52.32 17.18 -34.54
CA PHE A 7 51.58 15.99 -33.99
C PHE A 7 50.27 16.53 -33.36
N ALA A 8 49.10 16.41 -34.00
CA ALA A 8 48.16 15.28 -33.93
C ALA A 8 47.59 14.97 -32.52
N SER A 9 46.27 15.23 -32.38
CA SER A 9 45.27 14.37 -31.75
C SER A 9 45.22 14.23 -30.22
N HIS A 10 44.26 14.90 -29.59
CA HIS A 10 43.12 14.30 -28.87
C HIS A 10 42.40 15.35 -28.01
N ALA A 11 41.62 16.23 -28.64
CA ALA A 11 40.51 16.88 -27.94
C ALA A 11 39.42 15.83 -27.78
N GLY A 12 39.42 15.15 -26.64
CA GLY A 12 38.37 14.21 -26.28
C GLY A 12 37.02 14.92 -26.31
N LEU A 13 36.19 14.54 -27.28
CA LEU A 13 34.75 14.75 -27.27
C LEU A 13 34.22 14.13 -25.97
N ASN A 14 34.18 14.93 -24.91
CA ASN A 14 33.42 14.59 -23.72
C ASN A 14 31.95 14.90 -24.03
N THR A 15 31.39 14.17 -24.99
CA THR A 15 29.95 13.96 -25.10
C THR A 15 29.57 13.19 -23.85
N SER A 16 29.33 13.92 -22.76
CA SER A 16 28.50 13.42 -21.66
C SER A 16 27.16 13.08 -22.28
N ARG A 17 27.02 11.84 -22.78
CA ARG A 17 25.75 11.22 -23.15
C ARG A 17 24.86 11.41 -21.94
N ARG A 18 23.95 12.38 -22.05
CA ARG A 18 22.71 12.40 -21.28
C ARG A 18 22.19 10.95 -21.32
N PRO A 19 22.03 10.24 -20.20
CA PRO A 19 21.49 8.90 -20.26
C PRO A 19 20.14 9.01 -20.95
N SER A 20 20.05 8.41 -22.14
CA SER A 20 18.84 8.31 -22.92
C SER A 20 17.71 7.88 -21.99
N GLN A 21 16.62 8.65 -21.97
CA GLN A 21 15.41 8.29 -21.24
C GLN A 21 15.12 6.80 -21.51
N PRO A 22 14.82 5.99 -20.48
CA PRO A 22 14.35 4.64 -20.74
C PRO A 22 12.99 4.73 -21.45
N THR A 23 12.99 4.46 -22.75
CA THR A 23 11.82 4.39 -23.65
C THR A 23 11.03 3.09 -23.48
N ASN A 24 11.03 2.49 -22.28
CA ASN A 24 10.23 1.30 -22.02
C ASN A 24 8.84 1.74 -21.56
N ARG A 25 8.06 2.31 -22.47
CA ARG A 25 6.62 2.51 -22.23
C ARG A 25 5.98 1.17 -21.93
N ILE A 26 5.03 1.15 -21.00
CA ILE A 26 4.26 -0.07 -20.74
C ILE A 26 3.35 -0.33 -21.94
N THR A 27 3.40 -1.54 -22.50
CA THR A 27 2.53 -1.97 -23.62
C THR A 27 1.32 -2.76 -23.15
N ASN A 28 1.41 -3.40 -21.98
CA ASN A 28 0.37 -4.26 -21.40
C ASN A 28 -0.06 -3.74 -20.03
N ALA A 29 -0.62 -2.53 -19.99
CA ALA A 29 -1.19 -1.98 -18.76
C ALA A 29 -2.30 -2.90 -18.24
N LYS A 30 -2.27 -3.25 -16.96
CA LYS A 30 -3.28 -4.06 -16.28
C LYS A 30 -3.35 -3.73 -14.78
N PRO A 31 -4.48 -3.95 -14.11
CA PRO A 31 -4.56 -3.86 -12.65
C PRO A 31 -3.48 -4.71 -11.98
N GLY A 32 -2.91 -4.19 -10.89
CA GLY A 32 -1.82 -4.83 -10.15
C GLY A 32 -0.43 -4.63 -10.74
N LEU A 33 -0.29 -4.08 -11.96
CA LEU A 33 1.02 -3.81 -12.54
C LEU A 33 1.73 -2.71 -11.74
N ILE A 34 2.98 -2.97 -11.37
CA ILE A 34 3.88 -1.97 -10.82
C ILE A 34 4.60 -1.27 -11.97
N ALA A 35 4.30 0.01 -12.12
CA ALA A 35 4.86 0.88 -13.15
C ALA A 35 5.67 2.02 -12.51
N PHE A 36 6.37 2.77 -13.36
CA PHE A 36 7.10 3.95 -12.97
C PHE A 36 6.50 5.18 -13.62
N LEU A 37 6.22 6.19 -12.79
CA LEU A 37 5.81 7.51 -13.23
C LEU A 37 7.05 8.38 -13.43
N PRO A 38 7.47 8.70 -14.68
CA PRO A 38 8.62 9.57 -14.91
C PRO A 38 8.32 11.02 -14.48
N SER A 39 9.38 11.80 -14.23
CA SER A 39 9.24 13.23 -13.90
C SER A 39 8.61 14.07 -15.02
N THR A 40 8.68 13.58 -16.26
CA THR A 40 8.12 14.21 -17.45
C THR A 40 6.64 13.89 -17.67
N ALA A 41 6.06 13.03 -16.84
CA ALA A 41 4.67 12.60 -17.00
C ALA A 41 3.71 13.78 -16.83
N VAL A 42 2.78 13.91 -17.76
CA VAL A 42 1.75 14.96 -17.70
C VAL A 42 0.54 14.46 -16.92
N THR A 43 0.21 15.17 -15.83
CA THR A 43 -1.02 14.92 -15.06
C THR A 43 -1.88 16.17 -15.10
N ASP A 44 -3.15 16.00 -15.42
CA ASP A 44 -4.12 17.08 -15.31
C ASP A 44 -4.42 17.35 -13.83
N ARG A 45 -3.86 18.46 -13.33
CA ARG A 45 -3.99 18.89 -11.93
C ARG A 45 -5.20 19.76 -11.70
N GLN A 46 -5.80 20.33 -12.76
CA GLN A 46 -7.02 21.12 -12.61
C GLN A 46 -8.20 20.21 -12.26
N SER A 47 -8.28 19.04 -12.89
CA SER A 47 -9.27 18.02 -12.55
C SER A 47 -8.91 17.17 -11.32
N GLN A 48 -7.65 17.23 -10.85
CA GLN A 48 -7.14 16.42 -9.74
C GLN A 48 -6.31 17.25 -8.74
N PRO A 49 -6.94 18.17 -7.99
CA PRO A 49 -6.25 19.12 -7.12
C PRO A 49 -5.47 18.48 -5.95
N TRP A 50 -5.72 17.20 -5.65
CA TRP A 50 -4.97 16.44 -4.64
C TRP A 50 -3.61 15.93 -5.14
N VAL A 51 -3.35 16.00 -6.46
CA VAL A 51 -2.09 15.53 -7.03
C VAL A 51 -1.03 16.63 -6.92
N SER A 52 0.02 16.35 -6.14
CA SER A 52 1.13 17.27 -5.98
C SER A 52 1.86 17.56 -7.29
N ALA A 53 2.40 18.77 -7.42
CA ALA A 53 3.24 19.13 -8.55
C ALA A 53 4.51 18.27 -8.68
N ARG A 54 4.91 17.60 -7.60
CA ARG A 54 6.12 16.77 -7.49
C ARG A 54 5.81 15.27 -7.49
N ILE A 55 4.63 14.86 -7.97
CA ILE A 55 4.20 13.45 -7.97
C ILE A 55 5.11 12.53 -8.81
N GLY A 56 5.77 13.08 -9.84
CA GLY A 56 6.61 12.33 -10.77
C GLY A 56 7.89 11.76 -10.15
N ASN A 57 8.58 10.92 -10.93
CA ASN A 57 9.77 10.18 -10.51
C ASN A 57 9.50 9.18 -9.36
N HIS A 58 8.41 8.44 -9.45
CA HIS A 58 7.97 7.54 -8.39
C HIS A 58 7.37 6.22 -8.92
N PRO A 59 7.58 5.07 -8.24
CA PRO A 59 6.82 3.86 -8.50
C PRO A 59 5.34 4.02 -8.15
N VAL A 60 4.49 3.41 -8.96
CA VAL A 60 3.03 3.41 -8.81
C VAL A 60 2.45 2.01 -9.05
N CYS A 61 1.35 1.69 -8.39
CA CYS A 61 0.58 0.48 -8.65
C CYS A 61 -0.68 0.85 -9.43
N ILE A 62 -0.93 0.21 -10.57
CA ILE A 62 -2.19 0.37 -11.30
C ILE A 62 -3.30 -0.31 -10.50
N LEU A 63 -4.31 0.47 -10.10
CA LEU A 63 -5.49 -0.01 -9.38
C LEU A 63 -6.55 -0.52 -10.36
N GLY A 64 -6.79 0.22 -11.43
CA GLY A 64 -7.83 -0.05 -12.41
C GLY A 64 -7.56 0.68 -13.72
N LEU A 65 -8.36 0.35 -14.74
CA LEU A 65 -8.23 0.88 -16.10
C LEU A 65 -9.56 1.44 -16.59
N LEU A 66 -9.49 2.61 -17.20
CA LEU A 66 -10.61 3.34 -17.80
C LEU A 66 -10.36 3.53 -19.30
N ASP A 67 -11.40 3.97 -20.02
CA ASP A 67 -11.31 4.36 -21.43
C ASP A 67 -10.66 3.28 -22.31
N ASN A 68 -11.07 2.02 -22.11
CA ASN A 68 -10.51 0.84 -22.79
C ASN A 68 -8.98 0.71 -22.59
N GLY A 69 -8.48 1.03 -21.40
CA GLY A 69 -7.06 0.93 -21.05
C GLY A 69 -6.21 2.14 -21.43
N ARG A 70 -6.81 3.22 -21.92
CA ARG A 70 -6.09 4.47 -22.23
C ARG A 70 -5.77 5.29 -20.98
N THR A 71 -6.56 5.14 -19.93
CA THR A 71 -6.38 5.84 -18.66
C THR A 71 -6.22 4.81 -17.55
N ALA A 72 -5.21 4.98 -16.70
CA ALA A 72 -5.00 4.17 -15.52
C ALA A 72 -5.33 4.99 -14.27
N CYS A 73 -6.03 4.35 -13.34
CA CYS A 73 -6.07 4.79 -11.95
C CYS A 73 -4.87 4.19 -11.23
N CYS A 74 -3.99 5.02 -10.68
CA CYS A 74 -2.75 4.59 -10.04
C CYS A 74 -2.73 5.03 -8.57
N ALA A 75 -2.32 4.13 -7.68
CA ALA A 75 -1.91 4.50 -6.33
C ALA A 75 -0.41 4.76 -6.28
N GLN A 76 -0.02 5.78 -5.54
CA GLN A 76 1.38 5.94 -5.18
C GLN A 76 1.85 4.76 -4.33
N MET A 77 3.06 4.31 -4.58
CA MET A 77 3.75 3.40 -3.67
C MET A 77 4.60 4.22 -2.70
N THR A 78 5.04 3.63 -1.61
CA THR A 78 6.00 4.29 -0.70
C THR A 78 6.91 3.25 -0.06
N SER A 79 8.07 3.71 0.39
CA SER A 79 9.00 2.96 1.24
C SER A 79 9.37 3.85 2.42
N PHE A 80 9.63 3.25 3.59
CA PHE A 80 10.11 3.98 4.76
C PHE A 80 11.63 3.85 4.96
N GLY A 81 12.35 3.44 3.91
CA GLY A 81 13.81 3.31 3.94
C GLY A 81 14.22 2.22 4.91
N ASP A 82 14.98 2.60 5.94
CA ASP A 82 15.45 1.70 7.01
C ASP A 82 14.42 1.56 8.15
N SER A 83 13.33 2.32 8.10
CA SER A 83 12.21 2.22 9.03
C SER A 83 11.11 1.33 8.46
N THR A 84 10.26 0.79 9.33
CA THR A 84 9.00 0.13 8.97
C THR A 84 7.80 0.99 9.33
N LEU A 85 6.61 0.60 8.85
CA LEU A 85 5.35 1.26 9.24
C LEU A 85 5.18 1.27 10.77
N GLU A 86 5.50 0.15 11.44
CA GLU A 86 5.45 -0.01 12.90
C GLU A 86 6.40 0.96 13.60
N THR A 87 7.63 1.12 13.12
CA THR A 87 8.58 2.07 13.72
C THR A 87 8.20 3.53 13.46
N LYS A 88 7.51 3.81 12.35
CA LYS A 88 7.05 5.16 11.99
C LYS A 88 5.83 5.58 12.79
N TYR A 89 4.94 4.63 13.12
CA TYR A 89 3.71 4.88 13.85
C TYR A 89 3.72 4.09 15.17
N GLN A 90 4.32 4.69 16.21
CA GLN A 90 4.52 4.02 17.50
C GLN A 90 3.22 3.87 18.31
N SER A 91 2.23 4.74 18.09
CA SER A 91 0.92 4.63 18.74
C SER A 91 0.14 3.44 18.16
N PRO A 92 -0.35 2.49 18.99
CA PRO A 92 -1.10 1.33 18.52
C PRO A 92 -2.34 1.70 17.69
N SER A 93 -3.07 2.75 18.08
CA SER A 93 -4.26 3.21 17.36
C SER A 93 -3.90 3.83 16.02
N ALA A 94 -2.82 4.61 15.95
CA ALA A 94 -2.32 5.19 14.71
C ALA A 94 -1.80 4.10 13.77
N LEU A 95 -1.04 3.14 14.29
CA LEU A 95 -0.54 2.00 13.52
C LEU A 95 -1.69 1.17 12.93
N ALA A 96 -2.70 0.84 13.74
CA ALA A 96 -3.86 0.08 13.29
C ALA A 96 -4.62 0.80 12.16
N ALA A 97 -4.77 2.13 12.25
CA ALA A 97 -5.36 2.92 11.16
C ALA A 97 -4.48 2.89 9.90
N MET A 98 -3.17 3.10 10.04
CA MET A 98 -2.25 3.11 8.90
C MET A 98 -2.14 1.75 8.22
N GLN A 99 -2.22 0.64 8.95
CA GLN A 99 -2.20 -0.72 8.41
C GLN A 99 -3.44 -1.04 7.55
N GLN A 100 -4.54 -0.30 7.68
CA GLN A 100 -5.70 -0.45 6.81
C GLN A 100 -5.51 0.23 5.44
N ILE A 101 -4.60 1.20 5.34
CA ILE A 101 -4.47 2.08 4.17
C ILE A 101 -3.11 1.95 3.47
N TYR A 102 -2.08 1.49 4.17
CA TYR A 102 -0.77 1.14 3.61
C TYR A 102 -0.66 -0.38 3.51
N LEU A 103 -0.90 -0.92 2.31
CA LEU A 103 -0.83 -2.36 2.08
C LEU A 103 0.61 -2.77 1.73
N PRO A 104 1.31 -3.53 2.59
CA PRO A 104 2.66 -3.98 2.29
C PRO A 104 2.67 -4.98 1.13
N ILE A 105 3.73 -4.91 0.32
CA ILE A 105 4.07 -5.94 -0.66
C ILE A 105 5.18 -6.82 -0.07
N GLN A 106 5.10 -8.13 -0.32
CA GLN A 106 6.05 -9.11 0.17
C GLN A 106 7.50 -8.72 -0.18
N HIS A 107 8.36 -8.76 0.83
CA HIS A 107 9.79 -8.44 0.76
C HIS A 107 10.56 -9.49 1.56
N ALA A 108 11.70 -9.94 1.03
CA ALA A 108 12.48 -11.06 1.57
C ALA A 108 12.90 -10.89 3.03
N LYS A 109 13.21 -9.66 3.45
CA LYS A 109 13.79 -9.38 4.77
C LYS A 109 12.80 -8.73 5.74
N SER A 110 11.53 -8.59 5.37
CA SER A 110 10.52 -7.96 6.23
C SER A 110 9.45 -8.96 6.66
N THR A 111 9.12 -8.93 7.94
CA THR A 111 7.91 -9.57 8.48
C THR A 111 6.85 -8.49 8.68
N TYR A 112 5.59 -8.88 8.50
CA TYR A 112 4.44 -7.99 8.66
C TYR A 112 3.43 -8.61 9.63
N PRO A 113 3.82 -8.85 10.90
CA PRO A 113 3.05 -9.68 11.83
C PRO A 113 1.66 -9.11 12.15
N SER A 114 1.48 -7.80 12.00
CA SER A 114 0.23 -7.11 12.32
C SER A 114 -0.49 -6.54 11.09
N ALA A 115 0.04 -6.76 9.88
CA ALA A 115 -0.62 -6.29 8.67
C ALA A 115 -1.85 -7.16 8.36
N PRO A 116 -3.04 -6.59 8.17
CA PRO A 116 -4.25 -7.35 7.87
C PRO A 116 -4.16 -8.05 6.51
N SER A 117 -3.30 -7.57 5.62
CA SER A 117 -3.03 -8.19 4.33
C SER A 117 -1.63 -7.83 3.86
N VAL A 118 -0.93 -8.84 3.34
CA VAL A 118 0.32 -8.68 2.59
C VAL A 118 0.04 -9.05 1.14
N LEU A 119 0.36 -8.13 0.24
CA LEU A 119 0.24 -8.31 -1.20
C LEU A 119 1.45 -9.07 -1.74
N ARG A 120 1.24 -9.88 -2.76
CA ARG A 120 2.28 -10.73 -3.38
C ARG A 120 2.37 -10.43 -4.86
N LEU A 121 3.58 -10.50 -5.40
CA LEU A 121 3.82 -10.43 -6.83
C LEU A 121 3.58 -11.79 -7.47
N ASP A 122 3.24 -11.79 -8.76
CA ASP A 122 3.21 -12.96 -9.62
C ASP A 122 4.56 -13.72 -9.57
N ASN A 123 4.50 -15.02 -9.86
CA ASN A 123 5.67 -15.91 -9.92
C ASN A 123 6.49 -15.95 -8.62
N ASN A 124 5.86 -15.69 -7.47
CA ASN A 124 6.49 -15.62 -6.16
C ASN A 124 7.66 -14.60 -6.09
N LEU A 125 7.66 -13.60 -6.97
CA LEU A 125 8.61 -12.50 -6.90
C LEU A 125 8.40 -11.69 -5.62
N GLN A 126 9.45 -11.01 -5.20
CA GLN A 126 9.43 -10.17 -4.01
C GLN A 126 10.02 -8.80 -4.33
N MET A 127 9.55 -7.78 -3.63
CA MET A 127 10.15 -6.46 -3.74
C MET A 127 11.56 -6.47 -3.18
N VAL A 128 12.47 -5.70 -3.80
CA VAL A 128 13.87 -5.56 -3.33
C VAL A 128 13.95 -4.69 -2.06
N LYS A 129 12.99 -3.79 -1.88
CA LYS A 129 12.85 -2.93 -0.70
C LYS A 129 11.46 -3.08 -0.12
N GLN A 130 11.34 -2.85 1.18
CA GLN A 130 10.04 -2.76 1.84
C GLN A 130 9.22 -1.67 1.14
N THR A 131 8.06 -2.07 0.61
CA THR A 131 7.22 -1.21 -0.21
C THR A 131 5.76 -1.39 0.17
N TYR A 132 5.02 -0.30 0.21
CA TYR A 132 3.60 -0.25 0.53
C TYR A 132 2.84 0.43 -0.61
N VAL A 133 1.64 -0.06 -0.91
CA VAL A 133 0.67 0.66 -1.73
C VAL A 133 -0.09 1.63 -0.82
N ASN A 134 -0.03 2.93 -1.14
CA ASN A 134 -0.75 3.98 -0.41
C ASN A 134 -2.17 4.11 -0.99
N THR A 135 -3.11 3.33 -0.47
CA THR A 135 -4.45 3.21 -1.07
C THR A 135 -5.29 4.49 -1.04
N PRO A 136 -5.09 5.47 -0.14
CA PRO A 136 -5.76 6.78 -0.19
C PRO A 136 -5.19 7.77 -1.20
N ALA A 137 -3.97 7.56 -1.71
CA ALA A 137 -3.28 8.51 -2.58
C ALA A 137 -3.29 8.04 -4.04
N TRP A 138 -4.48 8.02 -4.66
CA TRP A 138 -4.64 7.66 -6.06
C TRP A 138 -4.87 8.84 -6.99
N PHE A 139 -4.61 8.63 -8.27
CA PHE A 139 -4.82 9.61 -9.34
C PHE A 139 -4.97 8.92 -10.69
N MET A 140 -5.56 9.63 -11.64
CA MET A 140 -5.75 9.22 -13.02
C MET A 140 -4.62 9.74 -13.89
N ILE A 141 -4.14 8.89 -14.78
CA ILE A 141 -3.12 9.26 -15.77
C ILE A 141 -3.28 8.46 -17.05
N LYS A 142 -2.90 9.04 -18.19
CA LYS A 142 -2.83 8.29 -19.45
C LYS A 142 -1.78 7.18 -19.33
N THR A 143 -2.12 5.97 -19.78
CA THR A 143 -1.20 4.83 -19.72
C THR A 143 0.09 5.05 -20.52
N THR A 144 0.05 5.91 -21.54
CA THR A 144 1.21 6.30 -22.34
C THR A 144 2.26 7.11 -21.58
N GLU A 145 1.91 7.70 -20.44
CA GLU A 145 2.81 8.44 -19.56
C GLU A 145 3.59 7.53 -18.62
N LEU A 146 3.20 6.25 -18.50
CA LEU A 146 3.81 5.27 -17.62
C LEU A 146 4.93 4.50 -18.32
N THR A 147 5.95 4.16 -17.55
CA THR A 147 7.11 3.37 -18.00
C THR A 147 7.28 2.11 -17.15
N SER A 148 7.92 1.09 -17.70
CA SER A 148 8.29 -0.10 -16.93
C SER A 148 9.34 0.27 -15.88
N MET A 149 9.21 -0.28 -14.67
CA MET A 149 10.26 -0.12 -13.67
C MET A 149 11.52 -0.89 -14.08
N ARG A 150 12.70 -0.29 -13.89
CA ARG A 150 13.97 -1.01 -14.05
C ARG A 150 14.16 -2.00 -12.90
N GLY A 151 14.52 -3.24 -13.20
CA GLY A 151 14.91 -4.25 -12.22
C GLY A 151 13.78 -4.94 -11.45
N VAL A 152 12.53 -4.47 -11.57
CA VAL A 152 11.35 -5.14 -11.01
C VAL A 152 10.17 -5.00 -11.98
N ALA A 153 10.02 -5.97 -12.89
CA ALA A 153 8.79 -6.12 -13.67
C ALA A 153 7.81 -6.96 -12.85
N GLY A 154 7.14 -6.31 -11.89
CA GLY A 154 6.22 -6.98 -10.97
C GLY A 154 4.77 -6.64 -11.29
N CYS A 155 3.94 -7.67 -11.44
CA CYS A 155 2.49 -7.52 -11.29
C CYS A 155 2.09 -8.20 -9.99
N LEU A 156 1.11 -7.65 -9.28
CA LEU A 156 0.46 -8.35 -8.18
C LEU A 156 -0.24 -9.61 -8.70
N ASP A 157 -0.24 -10.68 -7.91
CA ASP A 157 -1.05 -11.85 -8.21
C ASP A 157 -2.55 -11.53 -8.10
N GLN A 158 -3.39 -12.33 -8.76
CA GLN A 158 -4.84 -12.07 -8.80
C GLN A 158 -5.46 -12.03 -7.39
N THR A 159 -4.96 -12.86 -6.46
CA THR A 159 -5.43 -12.87 -5.07
C THR A 159 -5.15 -11.53 -4.38
N SER A 160 -3.98 -10.95 -4.63
CA SER A 160 -3.54 -9.67 -4.08
C SER A 160 -4.25 -8.50 -4.74
N ILE A 161 -4.53 -8.57 -6.04
CA ILE A 161 -5.39 -7.61 -6.74
C ILE A 161 -6.78 -7.59 -6.09
N ASN A 162 -7.39 -8.76 -5.85
CA ASN A 162 -8.69 -8.85 -5.20
C ASN A 162 -8.67 -8.25 -3.78
N LYS A 163 -7.62 -8.49 -2.99
CA LYS A 163 -7.44 -7.88 -1.65
C LYS A 163 -7.30 -6.36 -1.73
N LEU A 164 -6.54 -5.86 -2.69
CA LEU A 164 -6.35 -4.42 -2.93
C LEU A 164 -7.69 -3.77 -3.32
N HIS A 165 -8.43 -4.36 -4.26
CA HIS A 165 -9.76 -3.88 -4.66
C HIS A 165 -10.77 -3.92 -3.53
N TYR A 166 -10.78 -4.97 -2.71
CA TYR A 166 -11.62 -5.05 -1.52
C TYR A 166 -11.30 -3.96 -0.49
N THR A 167 -10.01 -3.65 -0.31
CA THR A 167 -9.57 -2.57 0.58
C THR A 167 -10.02 -1.21 0.04
N LEU A 168 -9.90 -0.98 -1.27
CA LEU A 168 -10.40 0.22 -1.93
C LEU A 168 -11.92 0.35 -1.81
N ASP A 169 -12.67 -0.75 -1.97
CA ASP A 169 -14.13 -0.77 -1.83
C ASP A 169 -14.56 -0.29 -0.43
N LYS A 170 -13.93 -0.81 0.62
CA LYS A 170 -14.16 -0.35 1.99
C LYS A 170 -13.83 1.12 2.16
N LEU A 171 -12.72 1.56 1.57
CA LEU A 171 -12.26 2.93 1.67
C LEU A 171 -13.23 3.91 1.00
N VAL A 172 -13.68 3.64 -0.24
CA VAL A 172 -14.64 4.51 -0.95
C VAL A 172 -16.04 4.48 -0.32
N LYS A 173 -16.41 3.38 0.35
CA LYS A 173 -17.64 3.27 1.14
C LYS A 173 -17.55 3.92 2.54
N GLY A 174 -16.40 4.47 2.93
CA GLY A 174 -16.20 5.07 4.25
C GLY A 174 -16.20 4.06 5.40
N GLN A 175 -15.94 2.78 5.11
CA GLN A 175 -15.86 1.70 6.10
C GLN A 175 -14.44 1.53 6.69
N THR A 176 -13.45 2.18 6.08
CA THR A 176 -12.06 2.21 6.54
C THR A 176 -11.84 3.45 7.39
N SER A 177 -11.27 3.29 8.58
CA SER A 177 -10.94 4.43 9.44
C SER A 177 -9.78 5.21 8.85
N MET A 178 -10.01 6.48 8.51
CA MET A 178 -8.97 7.38 8.01
C MET A 178 -8.49 8.30 9.12
N PRO A 179 -7.18 8.66 9.13
CA PRO A 179 -6.68 9.69 10.02
C PRO A 179 -7.47 11.00 9.82
N VAL A 180 -7.78 11.69 10.91
CA VAL A 180 -8.46 12.98 10.84
C VAL A 180 -7.60 13.95 10.03
N ARG A 181 -8.21 14.57 9.01
CA ARG A 181 -7.54 15.57 8.19
C ARG A 181 -7.16 16.76 9.06
N THR A 182 -5.88 17.09 9.07
CA THR A 182 -5.38 18.37 9.60
C THR A 182 -5.19 19.38 8.46
N PRO A 183 -5.11 20.69 8.73
CA PRO A 183 -4.76 21.68 7.69
C PRO A 183 -3.43 21.37 6.98
N SER A 184 -2.51 20.76 7.72
CA SER A 184 -1.21 20.21 7.31
C SER A 184 -1.27 18.84 6.61
N SER A 185 -2.46 18.28 6.40
CA SER A 185 -2.59 17.00 5.71
C SER A 185 -2.77 17.23 4.21
N PRO A 186 -2.05 16.47 3.35
CA PRO A 186 -2.26 16.58 1.91
C PRO A 186 -3.71 16.27 1.57
N LEU A 187 -4.25 17.02 0.61
CA LEU A 187 -5.56 16.73 0.06
C LEU A 187 -5.55 15.32 -0.56
N MET A 188 -6.66 14.60 -0.44
CA MET A 188 -6.81 13.25 -0.97
C MET A 188 -8.05 13.20 -1.88
N PRO A 189 -8.12 12.25 -2.83
CA PRO A 189 -9.27 12.08 -3.73
C PRO A 189 -10.61 12.01 -2.97
N LEU A 190 -10.64 11.29 -1.85
CA LEU A 190 -11.82 11.08 -1.01
C LEU A 190 -12.38 12.38 -0.41
N HIS A 191 -11.58 13.43 -0.30
CA HIS A 191 -12.04 14.72 0.22
C HIS A 191 -12.78 15.55 -0.83
N CYS A 192 -12.62 15.22 -2.11
CA CYS A 192 -13.07 16.08 -3.21
C CYS A 192 -14.47 15.70 -3.71
N ARG A 193 -14.80 14.40 -3.66
CA ARG A 193 -16.12 13.87 -4.05
C ARG A 193 -16.30 12.44 -3.55
N LYS A 194 -17.52 11.92 -3.70
CA LYS A 194 -17.80 10.48 -3.56
C LYS A 194 -17.25 9.73 -4.76
N TRP A 195 -16.66 8.57 -4.50
CA TRP A 195 -16.08 7.69 -5.51
C TRP A 195 -16.75 6.32 -5.48
N THR A 196 -16.76 5.64 -6.61
CA THR A 196 -17.12 4.24 -6.77
C THR A 196 -15.95 3.45 -7.35
N LEU A 197 -15.97 2.12 -7.25
CA LEU A 197 -14.94 1.30 -7.92
C LEU A 197 -14.94 1.49 -9.44
N THR A 198 -16.11 1.68 -10.04
CA THR A 198 -16.26 1.94 -11.47
C THR A 198 -15.54 3.22 -11.88
N ASP A 199 -15.63 4.29 -11.06
CA ASP A 199 -14.88 5.53 -11.30
C ASP A 199 -13.36 5.32 -11.27
N LEU A 200 -12.89 4.24 -10.66
CA LEU A 200 -11.48 3.86 -10.58
C LEU A 200 -11.06 2.88 -11.70
N GLY A 201 -11.97 2.55 -12.63
CA GLY A 201 -11.71 1.53 -13.65
C GLY A 201 -11.61 0.13 -13.07
N ILE A 202 -12.24 -0.11 -11.92
CA ILE A 202 -12.32 -1.41 -11.26
C ILE A 202 -13.73 -1.92 -11.51
N SER A 203 -13.83 -2.96 -12.34
CA SER A 203 -15.11 -3.65 -12.49
C SER A 203 -15.54 -4.18 -11.13
N PRO A 204 -16.77 -3.89 -10.68
CA PRO A 204 -17.28 -4.51 -9.46
C PRO A 204 -17.14 -6.02 -9.65
N ALA A 205 -16.57 -6.71 -8.66
CA ALA A 205 -16.60 -8.16 -8.65
C ALA A 205 -18.06 -8.54 -8.88
N SER A 206 -18.34 -9.17 -10.02
CA SER A 206 -19.67 -9.68 -10.32
C SER A 206 -20.11 -10.42 -9.07
N SER A 207 -21.23 -9.98 -8.47
CA SER A 207 -21.79 -10.63 -7.29
C SER A 207 -21.66 -12.13 -7.51
N PRO A 208 -21.08 -12.91 -6.56
CA PRO A 208 -21.01 -14.34 -6.75
C PRO A 208 -22.39 -14.77 -7.20
N ASN A 209 -22.47 -15.52 -8.30
CA ASN A 209 -23.72 -15.97 -8.88
C ASN A 209 -24.27 -17.03 -7.93
N LEU A 210 -24.72 -16.58 -6.76
CA LEU A 210 -25.18 -17.40 -5.67
C LEU A 210 -26.48 -17.99 -6.17
N THR A 211 -26.52 -19.32 -6.23
CA THR A 211 -27.76 -20.00 -6.53
C THR A 211 -28.83 -19.56 -5.52
N PRO A 212 -30.12 -19.57 -5.86
CA PRO A 212 -31.19 -19.21 -4.94
C PRO A 212 -31.07 -19.91 -3.58
N VAL A 213 -30.59 -21.16 -3.57
CA VAL A 213 -30.31 -21.96 -2.38
C VAL A 213 -29.21 -21.35 -1.51
N GLN A 214 -28.09 -20.92 -2.10
CA GLN A 214 -26.99 -20.28 -1.37
C GLN A 214 -27.40 -18.92 -0.80
N LYS A 215 -28.24 -18.15 -1.51
CA LYS A 215 -28.80 -16.88 -1.00
C LYS A 215 -29.68 -17.11 0.23
N VAL A 216 -30.51 -18.14 0.22
CA VAL A 216 -31.36 -18.52 1.36
C VAL A 216 -30.52 -19.00 2.54
N GLN A 217 -29.50 -19.82 2.32
CA GLN A 217 -28.60 -20.29 3.39
C GLN A 217 -27.83 -19.14 4.05
N ILE A 218 -27.30 -18.21 3.26
CA ILE A 218 -26.61 -17.02 3.78
C ILE A 218 -27.58 -16.14 4.58
N SER A 219 -28.80 -15.95 4.07
CA SER A 219 -29.84 -15.17 4.76
C SER A 219 -30.23 -15.81 6.10
N GLN A 220 -30.39 -17.14 6.15
CA GLN A 220 -30.65 -17.88 7.38
C GLN A 220 -29.49 -17.79 8.37
N GLN A 221 -28.23 -17.90 7.92
CA GLN A 221 -27.07 -17.75 8.79
C GLN A 221 -26.93 -16.33 9.35
N LEU A 222 -27.19 -15.30 8.54
CA LEU A 222 -27.19 -13.90 8.97
C LEU A 222 -28.33 -13.62 9.97
N ALA A 223 -29.51 -14.18 9.74
CA ALA A 223 -30.64 -14.08 10.67
C ALA A 223 -30.31 -14.75 12.02
N ARG A 224 -29.74 -15.97 12.00
CA ARG A 224 -29.29 -16.68 13.21
C ARG A 224 -28.20 -15.93 13.97
N LYS A 225 -27.30 -15.25 13.26
CA LYS A 225 -26.24 -14.44 13.88
C LYS A 225 -26.80 -13.17 14.53
N LYS A 226 -27.83 -12.55 13.93
CA LYS A 226 -28.56 -11.42 14.53
C LYS A 226 -29.38 -11.82 15.75
N THR A 227 -30.06 -12.97 15.71
CA THR A 227 -30.81 -13.47 16.89
C THR A 227 -29.88 -13.81 18.05
N ASN A 228 -28.69 -14.37 17.79
CA ASN A 228 -27.71 -14.66 18.83
C ASN A 228 -27.06 -13.40 19.42
N ALA A 229 -26.97 -12.31 18.65
CA ALA A 229 -26.49 -11.02 19.16
C ALA A 229 -27.55 -10.28 19.99
N ALA A 230 -28.84 -10.44 19.63
CA ALA A 230 -29.96 -9.88 20.40
C ALA A 230 -30.29 -10.70 21.67
N ALA A 231 -29.86 -11.97 21.73
CA ALA A 231 -30.06 -12.87 22.87
C ALA A 231 -28.94 -12.81 23.93
N ARG A 232 -28.27 -11.66 24.10
CA ARG A 232 -27.55 -11.37 25.34
C ARG A 232 -28.47 -10.55 26.25
N PRO A 233 -29.19 -11.16 27.21
CA PRO A 233 -29.89 -10.38 28.21
C PRO A 233 -28.87 -9.75 29.15
N PHE A 234 -29.19 -8.53 29.56
CA PHE A 234 -28.61 -7.82 30.69
C PHE A 234 -28.29 -8.78 31.84
N ALA A 235 -27.03 -8.79 32.29
CA ALA A 235 -26.66 -9.46 33.53
C ALA A 235 -27.42 -8.79 34.70
N PRO A 236 -28.18 -9.53 35.53
CA PRO A 236 -28.74 -8.96 36.74
C PRO A 236 -27.63 -8.72 37.75
N ARG A 237 -27.68 -7.54 38.37
CA ARG A 237 -26.90 -7.16 39.54
C ARG A 237 -27.39 -8.04 40.71
N VAL A 238 -26.63 -9.05 41.10
CA VAL A 238 -26.97 -9.88 42.28
C VAL A 238 -26.31 -9.29 43.52
N SER A 239 -27.17 -9.00 44.50
CA SER A 239 -26.87 -8.48 45.83
C SER A 239 -25.92 -9.37 46.62
N LEU A 240 -25.10 -8.73 47.46
CA LEU A 240 -24.24 -9.34 48.48
C LEU A 240 -25.08 -10.17 49.48
N GLY A 241 -24.61 -11.37 49.78
CA GLY A 241 -25.07 -12.23 50.88
C GLY A 241 -24.06 -13.36 51.12
N PRO A 242 -23.68 -13.68 52.36
CA PRO A 242 -22.40 -14.31 52.67
C PRO A 242 -22.52 -15.82 52.78
N VAL A 243 -21.72 -16.61 52.04
CA VAL A 243 -21.59 -18.04 52.34
C VAL A 243 -20.17 -18.56 52.07
N GLN A 244 -19.55 -18.93 53.20
CA GLN A 244 -18.60 -20.01 53.49
C GLN A 244 -17.26 -20.14 52.75
N MET A 245 -16.20 -19.93 53.55
CA MET A 245 -14.87 -20.50 53.37
C MET A 245 -14.90 -22.02 53.57
N VAL A 246 -14.30 -22.79 52.64
CA VAL A 246 -13.57 -24.05 52.91
C VAL A 246 -12.47 -24.23 51.82
N PRO A 247 -11.27 -24.77 52.11
CA PRO A 247 -10.04 -24.37 51.43
C PRO A 247 -9.38 -25.44 50.51
N LEU A 248 -8.39 -24.95 49.76
CA LEU A 248 -7.12 -25.57 49.32
C LEU A 248 -7.14 -26.79 48.37
N ALA A 249 -6.62 -26.56 47.15
CA ALA A 249 -5.60 -27.43 46.58
C ALA A 249 -4.74 -26.65 45.58
N THR A 250 -3.48 -26.49 45.94
CA THR A 250 -2.37 -25.89 45.22
C THR A 250 -2.04 -26.67 43.96
N ILE A 251 -1.98 -26.03 42.79
CA ILE A 251 -1.13 -26.50 41.68
C ILE A 251 -0.36 -25.31 41.10
N SER A 252 0.92 -25.29 41.44
CA SER A 252 1.96 -24.39 40.93
C SER A 252 2.43 -24.89 39.56
N HIS A 253 2.45 -24.00 38.56
CA HIS A 253 3.30 -24.19 37.39
C HIS A 253 4.11 -22.92 37.10
N ASN A 254 5.43 -23.08 37.29
CA ASN A 254 6.50 -22.16 36.95
C ASN A 254 6.44 -21.75 35.47
N VAL A 255 6.52 -20.45 35.19
CA VAL A 255 6.97 -19.95 33.89
C VAL A 255 8.22 -19.11 34.11
N THR A 256 9.36 -19.71 33.80
CA THR A 256 10.69 -19.10 33.80
C THR A 256 10.78 -18.05 32.69
N ARG A 257 11.16 -16.84 33.08
CA ARG A 257 11.37 -15.67 32.22
C ARG A 257 12.79 -15.73 31.64
N CYS A 258 12.94 -15.99 30.34
CA CYS A 258 14.22 -15.86 29.64
C CYS A 258 14.18 -14.64 28.71
N ALA A 259 14.94 -13.61 29.07
CA ALA A 259 15.27 -12.48 28.19
C ALA A 259 16.51 -12.83 27.35
N PRO A 260 16.62 -12.41 26.08
CA PRO A 260 17.89 -12.43 25.36
C PRO A 260 18.59 -11.06 25.35
N PRO A 261 19.94 -11.04 25.18
CA PRO A 261 20.80 -9.93 25.54
C PRO A 261 21.06 -8.93 24.40
N GLN A 262 21.36 -7.69 24.79
CA GLN A 262 22.01 -6.68 23.95
C GLN A 262 23.46 -7.09 23.62
N ARG A 263 23.90 -6.90 22.36
CA ARG A 263 25.18 -6.23 22.06
C ARG A 263 25.37 -5.86 20.57
N ARG A 264 25.64 -4.57 20.39
CA ARG A 264 26.64 -3.84 19.58
C ARG A 264 26.66 -3.95 18.03
N SER A 265 26.62 -2.73 17.50
CA SER A 265 26.91 -2.19 16.17
C SER A 265 28.27 -2.57 15.58
N ASN A 266 28.34 -2.63 14.23
CA ASN A 266 29.32 -1.91 13.39
C ASN A 266 28.95 -2.06 11.90
N GLY A 267 29.10 -0.98 11.12
CA GLY A 267 29.09 -1.05 9.65
C GLY A 267 28.20 -0.03 8.95
N ILE A 268 28.65 1.23 8.92
CA ILE A 268 28.07 2.31 8.11
C ILE A 268 28.22 1.95 6.63
N VAL A 269 27.10 1.82 5.91
CA VAL A 269 27.06 1.99 4.45
C VAL A 269 26.00 3.03 4.14
N LYS A 270 26.44 4.26 3.84
CA LYS A 270 25.58 5.33 3.34
C LYS A 270 25.00 4.87 2.00
N THR A 271 23.69 4.63 1.94
CA THR A 271 22.97 4.54 0.66
C THR A 271 21.83 5.54 0.65
N THR A 272 21.72 6.22 -0.49
CA THR A 272 20.79 7.31 -0.78
C THR A 272 19.34 6.88 -0.54
N SER A 273 18.75 7.48 0.50
CA SER A 273 17.34 7.45 0.83
C SER A 273 16.50 8.13 -0.25
N TRP A 274 15.42 7.48 -0.69
CA TRP A 274 14.38 8.07 -1.56
C TRP A 274 13.33 8.86 -0.75
N ALA A 275 13.59 9.11 0.54
CA ALA A 275 12.69 9.91 1.35
C ALA A 275 12.88 11.39 1.03
N ARG A 276 11.96 11.93 0.24
CA ARG A 276 11.33 13.24 0.46
C ARG A 276 10.21 13.40 -0.57
N VAL A 277 8.98 13.08 -0.17
CA VAL A 277 7.79 13.97 -0.12
C VAL A 277 6.64 13.12 0.44
N ALA A 278 6.48 13.11 1.77
CA ALA A 278 5.24 12.79 2.47
C ALA A 278 5.45 13.00 3.98
N ALA A 279 5.82 14.23 4.38
CA ALA A 279 5.79 14.73 5.77
C ALA A 279 6.32 16.18 5.89
N LEU A 280 6.03 17.09 4.95
CA LEU A 280 6.28 18.52 5.17
C LEU A 280 5.11 19.33 4.61
N ALA A 281 4.64 20.23 5.47
CA ALA A 281 3.50 21.14 5.38
C ALA A 281 2.16 20.49 5.74
#